data_AF-A0A358U5L6-F1
#
_entry.id   AF-A0A358U5L6-F1
#
_cell.length_a   1.000
_cell.length_b   1.000
_cell.length_c   1.000
_cell.angle_alpha   90.00
_cell.angle_beta   90.00
_cell.angle_gamma   90.00
#
_symmetry.space_group_name_H-M   'P 1'
#
loop_
_entity.id
_entity.type
_entity.pdbx_description
1 polymer ?
#
loop_
_entity_poly.entity_id
_entity_poly.type
_entity_poly.pdbx_seq_one_letter_code
_entity_poly.pdbx_strand_id
1 'polypeptide(L)'
;MDKKDIVKMATWFVKDSERNLISKEIALSETVVGMKIFETPIFAFGAADDQYFQILKEPLVIGQHFMPPQEWLPQPKTVISFFLPFTEAVKKGNSRDMSWPS
;
A
#
# COMPACT_ATOMS: atom_id res chain seq x y z
N MET A 1 -5.02 14.72 -12.37
CA MET A 1 -4.18 13.60 -12.80
C MET A 1 -5.10 12.43 -13.08
N ASP A 2 -4.98 11.76 -14.22
CA ASP A 2 -5.86 10.65 -14.56
C ASP A 2 -5.52 9.41 -13.70
N LYS A 3 -6.53 8.61 -13.35
CA LYS A 3 -6.33 7.40 -12.53
C LYS A 3 -5.39 6.40 -13.21
N LYS A 4 -5.42 6.29 -14.54
CA LYS A 4 -4.53 5.42 -15.31
C LYS A 4 -3.09 5.89 -15.25
N ASP A 5 -2.86 7.21 -15.24
CA ASP A 5 -1.52 7.78 -15.12
C ASP A 5 -0.91 7.44 -13.76
N ILE A 6 -1.68 7.58 -12.67
CA ILE A 6 -1.25 7.22 -11.31
C ILE A 6 -0.85 5.73 -11.25
N VAL A 7 -1.73 4.85 -11.74
CA VAL A 7 -1.46 3.40 -11.76
C VAL A 7 -0.21 3.11 -12.59
N LYS A 8 -0.10 3.70 -13.79
CA LYS A 8 1.05 3.49 -14.69
C LYS A 8 2.36 3.94 -14.05
N MET A 9 2.40 5.13 -13.42
CA MET A 9 3.59 5.64 -12.75
C MET A 9 3.99 4.76 -11.57
N ALA A 10 3.04 4.33 -10.75
CA ALA A 10 3.32 3.45 -9.62
C ALA A 10 3.79 2.06 -10.07
N THR A 11 3.16 1.49 -11.11
CA THR A 11 3.60 0.22 -11.70
C THR A 11 5.01 0.32 -12.28
N TRP A 12 5.30 1.39 -13.02
CA TRP A 12 6.64 1.64 -13.55
C TRP A 12 7.66 1.77 -12.41
N PHE A 13 7.35 2.55 -11.38
CA PHE A 13 8.24 2.73 -10.24
C PHE A 13 8.55 1.39 -9.55
N VAL A 14 7.54 0.57 -9.28
CA VAL A 14 7.75 -0.74 -8.63
C VAL A 14 8.47 -1.74 -9.56
N LYS A 15 8.29 -1.61 -10.87
CA LYS A 15 8.92 -2.52 -11.83
C LYS A 15 10.38 -2.19 -12.10
N ASP A 16 10.69 -0.91 -12.29
CA ASP A 16 11.92 -0.47 -12.92
C ASP A 16 12.82 0.38 -11.99
N SER A 17 12.34 0.78 -10.79
CA SER A 17 13.15 1.52 -9.83
C SER A 17 14.04 0.59 -9.00
N GLU A 18 15.31 0.97 -8.87
CA GLU A 18 16.25 0.33 -7.93
C GLU A 18 15.78 0.40 -6.47
N ARG A 19 14.87 1.33 -6.15
CA ARG A 19 14.29 1.44 -4.80
C ARG A 19 13.38 0.28 -4.41
N ASN A 20 12.96 -0.55 -5.36
CA ASN A 20 12.23 -1.79 -5.07
C ASN A 20 13.13 -3.02 -5.00
N LEU A 21 14.45 -2.83 -5.00
CA LEU A 21 15.44 -3.87 -4.82
C LEU A 21 16.12 -3.69 -3.45
N ILE A 22 16.47 -4.80 -2.80
CA ILE A 22 17.29 -4.76 -1.59
C ILE A 22 18.72 -4.40 -2.01
N SER A 23 19.18 -3.22 -1.59
CA SER A 23 20.54 -2.77 -1.88
C SER A 23 21.56 -3.48 -0.99
N LYS A 24 22.84 -3.44 -1.38
CA LYS A 24 23.91 -4.08 -0.61
C LYS A 24 24.08 -3.47 0.78
N GLU A 25 23.81 -2.16 0.90
CA GLU A 25 23.99 -1.39 2.13
C GLU A 25 22.97 -1.77 3.21
N ILE A 26 21.78 -2.24 2.83
CA ILE A 26 20.69 -2.60 3.75
C ILE A 26 20.48 -4.11 3.88
N ALA A 27 21.13 -4.92 3.04
CA ALA A 27 20.96 -6.36 3.02
C ALA A 27 21.48 -7.01 4.30
N LEU A 28 20.67 -7.88 4.91
CA LEU A 28 21.07 -8.70 6.07
C LEU A 28 22.01 -9.85 5.68
N SER A 29 22.07 -10.19 4.38
CA SER A 29 22.97 -11.19 3.82
C SER A 29 23.20 -10.93 2.33
N GLU A 30 24.34 -11.35 1.80
CA GLU A 30 24.63 -11.25 0.35
C GLU A 30 23.59 -11.98 -0.52
N THR A 31 22.92 -12.99 0.02
CA THR A 31 21.90 -13.79 -0.70
C THR A 31 20.62 -13.03 -1.03
N VAL A 32 20.36 -11.90 -0.39
CA VAL A 32 19.16 -11.08 -0.64
C VAL A 32 19.47 -9.80 -1.42
N VAL A 33 20.73 -9.51 -1.72
CA VAL A 33 21.11 -8.34 -2.51
C VAL A 33 20.50 -8.44 -3.91
N GLY A 34 19.86 -7.37 -4.37
CA GLY A 34 19.14 -7.31 -5.64
C GLY A 34 17.77 -8.01 -5.64
N MET A 35 17.33 -8.56 -4.51
CA MET A 35 16.00 -9.16 -4.40
C MET A 35 14.91 -8.09 -4.53
N LYS A 36 13.89 -8.38 -5.33
CA LYS A 36 12.71 -7.52 -5.49
C LYS A 36 11.75 -7.65 -4.31
N ILE A 37 11.32 -6.52 -3.76
CA ILE A 37 10.51 -6.48 -2.53
C ILE A 37 9.02 -6.57 -2.84
N PHE A 38 8.52 -5.69 -3.70
CA PHE A 38 7.10 -5.55 -4.02
C PHE A 38 6.75 -5.98 -5.44
N GLU A 39 5.56 -6.54 -5.60
CA GLU A 39 4.88 -6.82 -6.87
C GLU A 39 4.10 -5.61 -7.36
N THR A 40 3.56 -5.70 -8.58
CA THR A 40 2.70 -4.66 -9.16
C THR A 40 1.64 -4.18 -8.17
N PRO A 41 1.53 -2.86 -7.92
CA PRO A 41 0.59 -2.31 -6.97
C PRO A 41 -0.86 -2.54 -7.39
N ILE A 42 -1.73 -2.74 -6.41
CA ILE A 42 -3.18 -2.83 -6.57
C ILE A 42 -3.77 -1.49 -6.14
N PHE A 43 -4.68 -0.95 -6.94
CA PHE A 43 -5.33 0.34 -6.68
C PHE A 43 -6.85 0.22 -6.66
N ALA A 44 -7.47 0.98 -5.77
CA ALA A 44 -8.89 1.26 -5.76
C ALA A 44 -9.13 2.76 -5.57
N PHE A 45 -10.21 3.25 -6.16
CA PHE A 45 -10.57 4.67 -6.14
C PHE A 45 -12.03 4.78 -5.70
N GLY A 46 -12.26 5.47 -4.57
CA GLY A 46 -13.58 5.75 -4.03
C GLY A 46 -13.92 7.22 -4.14
N ALA A 47 -15.20 7.54 -4.37
CA ALA A 47 -15.68 8.91 -4.27
C ALA A 47 -15.55 9.38 -2.82
N ALA A 48 -15.03 10.58 -2.59
CA ALA A 48 -14.79 11.03 -1.21
C ALA A 48 -16.09 11.23 -0.41
N ASP A 49 -17.21 11.47 -1.10
CA ASP A 49 -18.56 11.62 -0.58
C ASP A 49 -19.35 10.31 -0.53
N ASP A 50 -18.69 9.16 -0.74
CA ASP A 50 -19.34 7.86 -0.59
C ASP A 50 -19.86 7.67 0.85
N GLN A 51 -21.16 7.37 0.96
CA GLN A 51 -21.85 7.18 2.24
C GLN A 51 -21.25 6.05 3.10
N TYR A 52 -20.58 5.06 2.49
CA TYR A 52 -19.93 3.97 3.23
C TYR A 52 -18.82 4.47 4.16
N PHE A 53 -18.22 5.64 3.89
CA PHE A 53 -17.27 6.23 4.84
C PHE A 53 -17.92 6.67 6.16
N GLN A 54 -19.20 7.02 6.15
CA GLN A 54 -19.89 7.38 7.39
C GLN A 54 -20.19 6.17 8.26
N ILE A 55 -20.45 5.00 7.63
CA ILE A 55 -20.64 3.73 8.33
C ILE A 55 -19.40 3.38 9.17
N LEU A 56 -18.20 3.73 8.71
CA LEU A 56 -16.97 3.49 9.47
C LEU A 56 -16.92 4.26 10.80
N LYS A 57 -17.64 5.39 10.95
CA LYS A 57 -17.75 6.11 12.23
C LYS A 57 -18.67 5.44 13.24
N GLU A 58 -19.47 4.46 12.82
CA GLU A 58 -20.39 3.78 13.73
C GLU A 58 -19.61 3.07 14.85
N PRO A 59 -20.08 3.13 16.12
CA PRO A 59 -19.35 2.60 17.27
C PRO A 59 -18.93 1.12 17.17
N LEU A 60 -19.67 0.30 16.41
CA LEU A 60 -19.40 -1.13 16.25
C LEU A 60 -18.49 -1.48 15.05
N VAL A 61 -18.06 -0.49 14.26
CA VAL A 61 -17.21 -0.70 13.07
C VAL A 61 -15.77 -0.25 13.33
N ILE A 62 -15.52 1.06 13.35
CA ILE A 62 -14.26 1.65 13.85
C ILE A 62 -14.57 2.66 14.96
N GLY A 63 -15.70 3.36 14.88
CA GLY A 63 -16.16 4.30 15.89
C GLY A 63 -15.49 5.67 15.77
N GLN A 64 -15.46 6.40 16.87
CA GLN A 64 -14.98 7.79 16.95
C GLN A 64 -13.52 8.01 16.52
N HIS A 65 -12.74 6.95 16.38
CA HIS A 65 -11.36 7.02 15.90
C HIS A 65 -11.24 7.18 14.38
N PHE A 66 -12.33 6.92 13.65
CA PHE A 66 -12.35 7.11 12.20
C PHE A 66 -12.68 8.57 11.84
N MET A 67 -11.82 9.14 11.01
CA MET A 67 -12.03 10.46 10.42
C MET A 67 -12.39 10.31 8.93
N PRO A 68 -13.62 10.66 8.51
CA PRO A 68 -14.06 10.56 7.12
C PRO A 68 -13.31 11.55 6.22
N PRO A 69 -13.34 11.35 4.88
CA PRO A 69 -12.56 12.16 3.95
C PRO A 69 -12.76 13.68 4.09
N GLN A 70 -13.98 14.13 4.40
CA GLN A 70 -14.36 15.54 4.58
C GLN A 70 -13.73 16.19 5.82
N GLU A 71 -13.36 15.38 6.82
CA GLU A 71 -12.70 15.86 8.02
C GLU A 71 -11.17 15.92 7.85
N TRP A 72 -10.60 15.13 6.92
CA TRP A 72 -9.19 15.22 6.55
C TRP A 72 -8.85 16.45 5.69
N LEU A 73 -9.76 16.86 4.81
CA LEU A 73 -9.53 17.92 3.83
C LEU A 73 -10.87 18.65 3.56
N PRO A 74 -10.89 19.99 3.39
CA PRO A 74 -12.13 20.74 3.16
C PRO A 74 -12.93 20.37 1.90
N GLN A 75 -12.27 19.85 0.86
CA GLN A 75 -12.89 19.58 -0.44
C GLN A 75 -12.34 18.29 -1.08
N PRO A 76 -12.48 17.13 -0.42
CA PRO A 76 -11.95 15.89 -0.94
C PRO A 76 -12.76 15.46 -2.16
N LYS A 77 -12.09 14.85 -3.14
CA LYS A 77 -12.73 14.37 -4.37
C LYS A 77 -12.66 12.86 -4.51
N THR A 78 -11.52 12.28 -4.14
CA THR A 78 -11.27 10.85 -4.32
C THR A 78 -10.43 10.35 -3.16
N VAL A 79 -10.82 9.20 -2.61
CA VAL A 79 -9.97 8.39 -1.74
C VAL A 79 -9.25 7.38 -2.62
N ILE A 80 -7.91 7.41 -2.60
CA ILE A 80 -7.07 6.46 -3.34
C ILE A 80 -6.53 5.45 -2.32
N SER A 81 -7.00 4.21 -2.41
CA SER A 81 -6.43 3.10 -1.65
C SER A 81 -5.48 2.33 -2.56
N PHE A 82 -4.29 2.04 -2.06
CA PHE A 82 -3.32 1.24 -2.79
C PHE A 82 -2.62 0.25 -1.86
N PHE A 83 -2.22 -0.88 -2.43
CA PHE A 83 -1.49 -1.92 -1.75
C PHE A 83 -0.31 -2.37 -2.60
N LEU A 84 0.83 -2.58 -1.96
CA LEU A 84 2.05 -3.11 -2.55
C LEU A 84 2.22 -4.56 -2.07
N PRO A 85 1.80 -5.57 -2.84
CA PRO A 85 1.96 -6.96 -2.42
C PRO A 85 3.44 -7.31 -2.34
N PHE A 86 3.84 -8.05 -1.33
CA PHE A 86 5.19 -8.64 -1.30
C PHE A 86 5.36 -9.72 -2.36
N THR A 87 6.57 -9.83 -2.91
CA THR A 87 6.94 -10.92 -3.81
C THR A 87 6.88 -12.28 -3.11
N GLU A 88 6.79 -13.37 -3.87
CA GLU A 88 6.81 -14.73 -3.32
C GLU A 88 8.05 -15.02 -2.48
N ALA A 89 9.21 -14.47 -2.87
CA ALA A 89 10.45 -14.64 -2.13
C ALA A 89 10.35 -14.04 -0.72
N VAL A 90 9.82 -12.81 -0.60
CA VAL A 90 9.62 -12.14 0.67
C VAL A 90 8.57 -12.87 1.51
N LYS A 91 7.43 -13.25 0.92
CA LYS A 91 6.37 -14.00 1.63
C LYS A 91 6.88 -15.32 2.21
N LYS A 92 7.67 -16.08 1.45
CA LYS A 92 8.30 -17.33 1.92
C LYS A 92 9.39 -17.11 2.97
N GLY A 93 10.05 -15.95 2.95
CA GLY A 93 11.01 -15.55 3.98
C GLY A 93 10.28 -15.27 5.29
N ASN A 94 9.29 -14.37 5.24
CA ASN A 94 8.48 -13.95 6.38
C ASN A 94 7.69 -15.10 7.00
N SER A 95 7.21 -16.06 6.21
CA SER A 95 6.44 -17.20 6.73
C SER A 95 7.24 -18.19 7.59
N ARG A 96 8.57 -18.05 7.68
CA ARG A 96 9.44 -18.95 8.46
C ARG A 96 9.51 -18.56 9.93
N ASP A 97 9.25 -17.30 10.25
CA ASP A 97 9.27 -16.79 11.61
C ASP A 97 7.94 -16.07 11.89
N MET A 98 7.20 -16.60 12.85
CA MET A 98 5.88 -16.09 13.23
C MET A 98 5.91 -15.35 14.58
N SER A 99 7.10 -15.06 15.10
CA SER A 99 7.28 -14.39 16.40
C SER A 99 6.70 -12.98 16.43
N TRP A 100 6.68 -12.29 15.29
CA TRP A 100 6.07 -10.99 15.10
C TRP A 100 5.19 -10.99 13.84
N PRO A 101 4.11 -10.19 13.78
CA PRO A 101 3.42 -9.96 12.53
C PRO A 101 4.43 -9.39 11.51
N SER A 102 4.40 -9.96 10.30
CA SER A 102 5.29 -9.62 9.20
C SER A 102 4.68 -8.63 8.22
#